data_AF-A0A976LKF5-F1
#
_entry.id   AF-A0A976LKF5-F1
#
_cell.length_a   1.000
_cell.length_b   1.000
_cell.length_c   1.000
_cell.angle_alpha   90.00
_cell.angle_beta   90.00
_cell.angle_gamma   90.00
#
_symmetry.space_group_name_H-M   'P 1'
#
loop_
_entity.id
_entity.type
_entity.pdbx_description
1 polymer ?
#
loop_
_entity_poly.entity_id
_entity_poly.type
_entity_poly.pdbx_seq_one_letter_code
_entity_poly.pdbx_strand_id
1 'polypeptide(L)'
;MIMKWLKRSVIVVAGVSLVGGMLFGKDVVSYVRSSAKSVRTVVKDSVPIEFELRRARDLLEEIIPEMHANVRLIAQEEVEVAALNVDIARSGDSMKEEELRIAKLRGALAEPKAQYCFAGREYPRSYVKEDLANRFERFKESELIFASKKRLLVSRQNSLHAAMQVLEQTRSRKRMLQDKIESLASQHRLVKAASVGSNIQVDNSKLAQTEKLITQIKKRLDVAERILAHESQFVQAIPVDAVVEEDLLTQVDDYFQTRDQHTKLASTATQTQQPEQLLEN
;
A
#
# COMPACT_ATOMS: atom_id res chain seq x y z
N MET A 1 -53.39 14.32 4.10
CA MET A 1 -52.97 15.70 3.76
C MET A 1 -51.47 15.84 3.43
N ILE A 2 -50.57 14.99 3.96
CA ILE A 2 -49.11 15.04 3.73
C ILE A 2 -48.67 14.95 2.25
N MET A 3 -49.38 14.18 1.42
CA MET A 3 -49.04 14.02 0.00
C MET A 3 -49.22 15.31 -0.84
N LYS A 4 -50.08 16.24 -0.40
CA LYS A 4 -50.29 17.53 -1.09
C LYS A 4 -49.17 18.54 -0.78
N TRP A 5 -48.56 18.46 0.39
CA TRP A 5 -47.46 19.34 0.80
C TRP A 5 -46.13 18.92 0.16
N LEU A 6 -45.90 17.61 -0.01
CA LEU A 6 -44.72 17.11 -0.70
C LEU A 6 -44.70 17.51 -2.19
N LYS A 7 -45.85 17.43 -2.87
CA LYS A 7 -45.97 17.87 -4.28
C LYS A 7 -45.73 19.37 -4.44
N ARG A 8 -46.20 20.19 -3.49
CA ARG A 8 -45.98 21.64 -3.50
C ARG A 8 -44.52 22.00 -3.22
N SER A 9 -43.84 21.28 -2.34
CA SER A 9 -42.42 21.48 -2.04
C SER A 9 -41.52 21.18 -3.25
N VAL A 10 -41.83 20.13 -4.02
CA VAL A 10 -41.06 19.79 -5.23
C VAL A 10 -41.18 20.87 -6.31
N ILE A 11 -42.37 21.46 -6.46
CA ILE A 11 -42.61 22.53 -7.45
C ILE A 11 -41.90 23.82 -7.06
N VAL A 12 -41.84 24.14 -5.76
CA VAL A 12 -41.12 25.33 -5.27
C VAL A 12 -39.59 25.16 -5.43
N VAL A 13 -39.05 23.99 -5.13
CA VAL A 13 -37.61 23.70 -5.32
C VAL A 13 -37.24 23.70 -6.81
N ALA A 14 -38.07 23.12 -7.68
CA ALA A 14 -37.85 23.14 -9.13
C ALA A 14 -37.94 24.56 -9.72
N GLY A 15 -38.87 25.38 -9.23
CA GLY A 15 -39.01 26.78 -9.64
C GLY A 15 -37.82 27.65 -9.24
N VAL A 16 -37.30 27.49 -8.02
CA VAL A 16 -36.12 28.22 -7.54
C VAL A 16 -34.85 27.79 -8.27
N SER A 17 -34.71 26.50 -8.60
CA SER A 17 -33.58 26.03 -9.43
C SER A 17 -33.64 26.54 -10.87
N LEU A 18 -34.83 26.65 -11.47
CA LEU A 18 -34.99 27.16 -12.84
C LEU A 18 -34.72 28.67 -12.92
N VAL A 19 -35.27 29.46 -11.99
CA VAL A 19 -35.05 30.91 -11.96
C VAL A 19 -33.60 31.23 -11.55
N GLY A 20 -33.03 30.47 -10.61
CA GLY A 20 -31.62 30.59 -10.23
C GLY A 20 -30.66 30.22 -11.36
N GLY A 21 -30.98 29.19 -12.16
CA GLY A 21 -30.16 28.75 -13.29
C GLY A 21 -30.28 29.63 -14.54
N MET A 22 -31.34 30.45 -14.65
CA MET A 22 -31.55 31.33 -15.82
C MET A 22 -30.99 32.74 -15.59
N LEU A 23 -30.93 33.22 -14.34
CA LEU A 23 -30.31 34.51 -13.99
C LEU A 23 -28.80 34.41 -13.79
N PHE A 24 -28.26 33.22 -13.55
CA PHE A 24 -26.83 32.96 -13.45
C PHE A 24 -26.41 32.03 -14.59
N GLY A 25 -25.93 32.64 -15.69
CA GLY A 25 -25.49 31.95 -16.90
C GLY A 25 -24.45 30.85 -16.67
N LYS A 26 -24.23 30.04 -17.71
CA LYS A 26 -23.37 28.83 -17.74
C LYS A 26 -21.89 29.02 -17.34
N ASP A 27 -21.46 30.22 -16.94
CA ASP A 27 -20.06 30.53 -16.61
C ASP A 27 -19.71 30.43 -15.12
N VAL A 28 -20.67 30.25 -14.21
CA VAL A 28 -20.37 30.14 -12.76
C VAL A 28 -19.84 28.76 -12.35
N VAL A 29 -19.90 27.76 -13.24
CA VAL A 29 -19.48 26.38 -12.96
C VAL A 29 -17.94 26.27 -12.84
N SER A 30 -17.18 27.20 -13.42
CA SER A 30 -15.71 27.13 -13.43
C SER A 30 -15.04 27.68 -12.17
N TYR A 31 -15.70 28.56 -11.39
CA TYR A 31 -15.11 29.14 -10.17
C TYR A 31 -15.34 28.32 -8.89
N VAL A 32 -16.39 27.48 -8.86
CA VAL A 32 -16.71 26.68 -7.68
C VAL A 32 -15.83 25.41 -7.59
N ARG A 33 -15.32 24.93 -8.73
CA ARG A 33 -14.50 23.70 -8.77
C ARG A 33 -13.10 23.87 -8.16
N SER A 34 -12.58 25.10 -8.05
CA SER A 34 -11.27 25.37 -7.44
C SER A 34 -11.31 25.64 -5.93
N SER A 35 -12.49 25.84 -5.34
CA SER A 35 -12.61 26.15 -3.89
C SER A 35 -12.82 24.90 -3.02
N ALA A 36 -13.25 23.76 -3.59
CA ALA A 36 -13.52 22.55 -2.81
C ALA A 36 -12.26 21.77 -2.39
N LYS A 37 -11.12 21.94 -3.07
CA LYS A 37 -9.86 21.27 -2.70
C LYS A 37 -9.08 21.99 -1.60
N SER A 38 -9.21 23.31 -1.48
CA SER A 38 -8.47 24.08 -0.46
C SER A 38 -9.08 24.00 0.94
N VAL A 39 -10.39 23.74 1.07
CA VAL A 39 -11.03 23.64 2.38
C VAL A 39 -10.67 22.34 3.10
N ARG A 40 -10.42 21.22 2.39
CA ARG A 40 -10.12 19.93 3.04
C ARG A 40 -8.69 19.83 3.58
N THR A 41 -7.76 20.63 3.05
CA THR A 41 -6.34 20.61 3.45
C THR A 41 -6.07 21.48 4.68
N VAL A 42 -6.79 22.60 4.84
CA VAL A 42 -6.57 23.56 5.94
C VAL A 42 -7.06 23.05 7.32
N VAL A 43 -7.99 22.09 7.36
CA VAL A 43 -8.49 21.57 8.65
C VAL A 43 -7.53 20.54 9.28
N LYS A 44 -6.63 19.93 8.51
CA LYS A 44 -5.65 18.99 9.09
C LYS A 44 -4.60 19.69 9.96
N ASP A 45 -4.21 20.91 9.60
CA ASP A 45 -3.22 21.70 10.37
C ASP A 45 -3.82 22.41 11.60
N SER A 46 -5.13 22.24 11.86
CA SER A 46 -5.85 22.93 12.94
C SER A 46 -6.27 22.01 14.10
N VAL A 47 -5.85 20.74 14.11
CA VAL A 47 -6.22 19.80 15.18
C VAL A 47 -5.30 20.01 16.39
N PRO A 48 -5.83 20.31 17.59
CA PRO A 48 -4.98 20.48 18.76
C PRO A 48 -4.24 19.19 19.12
N ILE A 49 -2.97 19.32 19.49
CA ILE A 49 -2.05 18.20 19.77
C ILE A 49 -2.62 17.27 20.85
N GLU A 50 -3.42 17.77 21.80
CA GLU A 50 -4.05 16.94 22.83
C GLU A 50 -5.04 15.91 22.24
N PHE A 51 -5.73 16.25 21.14
CA PHE A 51 -6.61 15.32 20.44
C PHE A 51 -5.82 14.25 19.72
N GLU A 52 -4.69 14.60 19.09
CA GLU A 52 -3.82 13.62 18.44
C GLU A 52 -3.20 12.66 19.46
N LEU A 53 -2.76 13.15 20.63
CA LEU A 53 -2.25 12.31 21.72
C LEU A 53 -3.33 11.40 22.32
N ARG A 54 -4.58 11.88 22.43
CA ARG A 54 -5.70 11.02 22.84
C ARG A 54 -5.97 9.95 21.79
N ARG A 55 -6.10 10.32 20.53
CA ARG A 55 -6.28 9.39 19.42
C ARG A 55 -5.17 8.34 19.36
N ALA A 56 -3.92 8.73 19.59
CA ALA A 56 -2.79 7.80 19.63
C ALA A 56 -2.92 6.76 20.76
N ARG A 57 -3.47 7.15 21.92
CA ARG A 57 -3.80 6.21 23.01
C ARG A 57 -4.95 5.28 22.61
N ASP A 58 -6.01 5.83 22.03
CA ASP A 58 -7.18 5.05 21.60
C ASP A 58 -6.76 3.97 20.57
N LEU A 59 -5.94 4.34 19.57
CA LEU A 59 -5.37 3.40 18.61
C LEU A 59 -4.49 2.32 19.27
N LEU A 60 -3.84 2.62 20.39
CA LEU A 60 -3.04 1.65 21.13
C LEU A 60 -3.92 0.70 21.98
N GLU A 61 -5.08 1.17 22.42
CA GLU A 61 -6.10 0.35 23.09
C GLU A 61 -6.79 -0.60 22.11
N GLU A 62 -6.97 -0.20 20.85
CA GLU A 62 -7.50 -1.05 19.78
C GLU A 62 -6.64 -2.30 19.49
N ILE A 63 -5.36 -2.30 19.91
CA ILE A 63 -4.48 -3.47 19.80
C ILE A 63 -4.78 -4.55 20.87
N ILE A 64 -5.42 -4.17 21.99
CA ILE A 64 -5.68 -5.09 23.13
C ILE A 64 -6.56 -6.29 22.72
N PRO A 65 -7.68 -6.11 21.99
CA PRO A 65 -8.48 -7.23 21.50
C PRO A 65 -7.69 -8.20 20.61
N GLU A 66 -6.84 -7.69 19.72
CA GLU A 66 -5.99 -8.53 18.86
C GLU A 66 -4.98 -9.34 19.68
N MET A 67 -4.38 -8.72 20.70
CA MET A 67 -3.50 -9.42 21.63
C MET A 67 -4.24 -10.52 22.40
N HIS A 68 -5.49 -10.27 22.83
CA HIS A 68 -6.32 -11.31 23.47
C HIS A 68 -6.66 -12.45 22.52
N ALA A 69 -6.93 -12.16 21.25
CA ALA A 69 -7.13 -13.20 20.23
C ALA A 69 -5.88 -14.07 20.07
N ASN A 70 -4.69 -13.46 20.00
CA ASN A 70 -3.42 -14.18 19.93
C ASN A 70 -3.17 -15.03 21.18
N VAL A 71 -3.48 -14.53 22.37
CA VAL A 71 -3.37 -15.30 23.62
C VAL A 71 -4.29 -16.52 23.60
N ARG A 72 -5.53 -16.39 23.11
CA ARG A 72 -6.45 -17.53 22.98
C ARG A 72 -5.91 -18.58 22.01
N LEU A 73 -5.35 -18.15 20.89
CA LEU A 73 -4.75 -19.06 19.91
C LEU A 73 -3.54 -19.80 20.50
N ILE A 74 -2.66 -19.10 21.23
CA ILE A 74 -1.53 -19.70 21.94
C ILE A 74 -2.01 -20.75 22.94
N ALA A 75 -3.00 -20.41 23.77
CA ALA A 75 -3.53 -21.33 24.77
C ALA A 75 -4.17 -22.58 24.12
N GLN A 76 -4.90 -22.42 23.02
CA GLN A 76 -5.43 -23.55 22.27
C GLN A 76 -4.30 -24.43 21.72
N GLU A 77 -3.28 -23.82 21.12
CA GLU A 77 -2.15 -24.55 20.55
C GLU A 77 -1.34 -25.29 21.62
N GLU A 78 -1.17 -24.72 22.82
CA GLU A 78 -0.55 -25.39 23.97
C GLU A 78 -1.29 -26.67 24.35
N VAL A 79 -2.63 -26.61 24.40
CA VAL A 79 -3.47 -27.79 24.69
C VAL A 79 -3.36 -28.82 23.57
N GLU A 80 -3.39 -28.41 22.31
CA GLU A 80 -3.27 -29.31 21.16
C GLU A 80 -1.88 -29.98 21.10
N VAL A 81 -0.81 -29.25 21.41
CA VAL A 81 0.56 -29.78 21.55
C VAL A 81 0.63 -30.77 22.71
N ALA A 82 0.05 -30.47 23.86
CA ALA A 82 0.02 -31.37 25.01
C ALA A 82 -0.74 -32.67 24.70
N ALA A 83 -1.92 -32.57 24.09
CA ALA A 83 -2.71 -33.71 23.65
C ALA A 83 -1.95 -34.58 22.63
N LEU A 84 -1.33 -33.94 21.62
CA LEU A 84 -0.57 -34.66 20.60
C LEU A 84 0.66 -35.36 21.18
N ASN A 85 1.32 -34.78 22.19
CA ASN A 85 2.41 -35.45 22.91
C ASN A 85 1.95 -36.73 23.61
N VAL A 86 0.80 -36.67 24.31
CA VAL A 86 0.21 -37.85 24.97
C VAL A 86 -0.15 -38.93 23.95
N ASP A 87 -0.74 -38.53 22.81
CA ASP A 87 -1.09 -39.46 21.74
C ASP A 87 0.12 -40.09 21.07
N ILE A 88 1.21 -39.33 20.89
CA ILE A 88 2.49 -39.85 20.39
C ILE A 88 3.09 -40.83 21.39
N ALA A 89 3.10 -40.52 22.69
CA ALA A 89 3.61 -41.43 23.72
C ALA A 89 2.85 -42.77 23.67
N ARG A 90 1.51 -42.72 23.71
CA ARG A 90 0.66 -43.92 23.62
C ARG A 90 0.87 -44.70 22.31
N SER A 91 0.93 -43.99 21.18
CA SER A 91 1.18 -44.63 19.88
C SER A 91 2.55 -45.31 19.87
N GLY A 92 3.57 -44.69 20.46
CA GLY A 92 4.91 -45.25 20.57
C GLY A 92 4.95 -46.54 21.39
N ASP A 93 4.23 -46.59 22.51
CA ASP A 93 4.15 -47.81 23.33
C ASP A 93 3.43 -48.94 22.60
N SER A 94 2.30 -48.64 21.92
CA SER A 94 1.60 -49.61 21.08
C SER A 94 2.46 -50.13 19.93
N MET A 95 3.31 -49.29 19.34
CA MET A 95 4.26 -49.71 18.30
C MET A 95 5.33 -50.66 18.84
N LYS A 96 5.91 -50.38 20.02
CA LYS A 96 6.87 -51.29 20.66
C LYS A 96 6.24 -52.65 20.95
N GLU A 97 5.01 -52.68 21.44
CA GLU A 97 4.30 -53.94 21.68
C GLU A 97 4.09 -54.74 20.39
N GLU A 98 3.67 -54.08 19.31
CA GLU A 98 3.48 -54.75 18.02
C GLU A 98 4.80 -55.25 17.42
N GLU A 99 5.87 -54.46 17.55
CA GLU A 99 7.22 -54.86 17.14
C GLU A 99 7.67 -56.13 17.88
N LEU A 100 7.46 -56.21 19.19
CA LEU A 100 7.77 -57.41 19.98
C LEU A 100 6.93 -58.62 19.53
N ARG A 101 5.64 -58.43 19.22
CA ARG A 101 4.77 -59.50 18.70
C ARG A 101 5.27 -60.01 17.34
N ILE A 102 5.60 -59.10 16.43
CA ILE A 102 6.15 -59.42 15.10
C ILE A 102 7.50 -60.13 15.24
N ALA A 103 8.39 -59.66 16.12
CA ALA A 103 9.68 -60.28 16.37
C ALA A 103 9.54 -61.71 16.91
N LYS A 104 8.56 -61.96 17.80
CA LYS A 104 8.26 -63.29 18.32
C LYS A 104 7.76 -64.24 17.23
N LEU A 105 6.84 -63.80 16.37
CA LEU A 105 6.34 -64.60 15.24
C LEU A 105 7.46 -64.90 14.23
N ARG A 106 8.28 -63.90 13.90
CA ARG A 106 9.45 -64.06 13.03
C ARG A 106 10.46 -65.05 13.62
N GLY A 107 10.76 -64.94 14.91
CA GLY A 107 11.66 -65.85 15.63
C GLY A 107 11.15 -67.28 15.62
N ALA A 108 9.85 -67.50 15.86
CA ALA A 108 9.25 -68.83 15.77
C ALA A 108 9.38 -69.42 14.36
N LEU A 109 9.14 -68.64 13.31
CA LEU A 109 9.24 -69.09 11.91
C LEU A 109 10.67 -69.36 11.43
N ALA A 110 11.70 -68.91 12.16
CA ALA A 110 13.10 -69.19 11.83
C ALA A 110 13.41 -70.70 11.92
N GLU A 111 12.78 -71.39 12.87
CA GLU A 111 12.85 -72.85 12.98
C GLU A 111 11.76 -73.50 12.10
N PRO A 112 12.13 -74.35 11.13
CA PRO A 112 11.15 -75.04 10.29
C PRO A 112 10.41 -76.11 11.11
N LYS A 113 9.14 -75.86 11.41
CA LYS A 113 8.21 -76.78 12.09
C LYS A 113 6.92 -76.91 11.27
N ALA A 114 6.28 -78.07 11.32
CA ALA A 114 5.00 -78.30 10.64
C ALA A 114 3.87 -77.48 11.30
N GLN A 115 3.93 -77.36 12.63
CA GLN A 115 2.95 -76.64 13.44
C GLN A 115 3.64 -75.77 14.49
N TYR A 116 2.97 -74.67 14.86
CA TYR A 116 3.43 -73.70 15.85
C TYR A 116 2.36 -73.52 16.92
N CYS A 117 2.75 -73.61 18.19
CA CYS A 117 1.83 -73.41 19.32
C CYS A 117 1.94 -71.97 19.84
N PHE A 118 0.82 -71.25 19.83
CA PHE A 118 0.69 -69.92 20.43
C PHE A 118 -0.55 -69.90 21.33
N ALA A 119 -0.39 -69.47 22.59
CA ALA A 119 -1.47 -69.40 23.58
C ALA A 119 -2.29 -70.71 23.70
N GLY A 120 -1.63 -71.87 23.60
CA GLY A 120 -2.26 -73.19 23.71
C GLY A 120 -3.00 -73.67 22.46
N ARG A 121 -2.87 -72.96 21.33
CA ARG A 121 -3.46 -73.36 20.04
C ARG A 121 -2.37 -73.60 19.01
N GLU A 122 -2.56 -74.63 18.20
CA GLU A 122 -1.65 -74.99 17.12
C GLU A 122 -2.07 -74.35 15.80
N TYR A 123 -1.09 -73.83 15.07
CA TYR A 123 -1.28 -73.17 13.79
C TYR A 123 -0.31 -73.77 12.75
N PRO A 124 -0.75 -74.03 11.52
CA PRO A 124 0.14 -74.46 10.45
C PRO A 124 1.09 -73.34 10.04
N ARG A 125 2.28 -73.69 9.53
CA ARG A 125 3.30 -72.72 9.10
C ARG A 125 2.79 -71.67 8.11
N SER A 126 1.92 -72.06 7.18
CA SER A 126 1.34 -71.17 6.17
C SER A 126 0.54 -70.03 6.81
N TYR A 127 -0.31 -70.36 7.79
CA TYR A 127 -1.12 -69.38 8.52
C TYR A 127 -0.26 -68.39 9.30
N VAL A 128 0.76 -68.88 10.00
CA VAL A 128 1.68 -68.02 10.78
C VAL A 128 2.48 -67.08 9.87
N LYS A 129 2.87 -67.54 8.67
CA LYS A 129 3.55 -66.72 7.67
C LYS A 129 2.64 -65.62 7.12
N GLU A 130 1.38 -65.95 6.83
CA GLU A 130 0.38 -64.99 6.35
C GLU A 130 0.04 -63.95 7.43
N ASP A 131 -0.18 -64.38 8.68
CA ASP A 131 -0.42 -63.46 9.81
C ASP A 131 0.77 -62.53 10.03
N LEU A 132 2.01 -63.05 9.98
CA LEU A 132 3.22 -62.23 10.07
C LEU A 132 3.29 -61.18 8.95
N ALA A 133 2.99 -61.57 7.70
CA ALA A 133 2.99 -60.64 6.57
C ALA A 133 1.96 -59.52 6.78
N ASN A 134 0.73 -59.87 7.13
CA ASN A 134 -0.36 -58.91 7.36
C ASN A 134 -0.05 -57.94 8.51
N ARG A 135 0.50 -58.45 9.63
CA ARG A 135 0.92 -57.60 10.75
C ARG A 135 2.07 -56.68 10.39
N PHE A 136 3.05 -57.18 9.65
CA PHE A 136 4.19 -56.39 9.23
C PHE A 136 3.78 -55.26 8.28
N GLU A 137 2.86 -55.50 7.35
CA GLU A 137 2.29 -54.44 6.51
C GLU A 137 1.60 -53.36 7.35
N ARG A 138 0.71 -53.75 8.27
CA ARG A 138 0.03 -52.82 9.17
C ARG A 138 0.99 -52.05 10.08
N PHE A 139 2.07 -52.70 10.52
CA PHE A 139 3.10 -52.05 11.33
C PHE A 139 3.82 -50.95 10.53
N LYS A 140 4.22 -51.23 9.28
CA LYS A 140 4.81 -50.21 8.39
C LYS A 140 3.89 -49.02 8.18
N GLU A 141 2.60 -49.27 7.93
CA GLU A 141 1.60 -48.20 7.81
C GLU A 141 1.51 -47.36 9.09
N SER A 142 1.47 -48.03 10.25
CA SER A 142 1.40 -47.37 11.56
C SER A 142 2.67 -46.57 11.87
N GLU A 143 3.84 -47.06 11.46
CA GLU A 143 5.12 -46.36 11.58
C GLU A 143 5.12 -45.05 10.78
N LEU A 144 4.60 -45.07 9.55
CA LEU A 144 4.45 -43.86 8.72
C LEU A 144 3.52 -42.83 9.37
N ILE A 145 2.40 -43.28 9.95
CA ILE A 145 1.47 -42.41 10.69
C ILE A 145 2.15 -41.83 11.93
N PHE A 146 2.88 -42.65 12.69
CA PHE A 146 3.61 -42.24 13.87
C PHE A 146 4.68 -41.19 13.56
N ALA A 147 5.47 -41.41 12.50
CA ALA A 147 6.44 -40.44 12.01
C ALA A 147 5.76 -39.13 11.59
N SER A 148 4.60 -39.21 10.94
CA SER A 148 3.82 -38.04 10.54
C SER A 148 3.28 -37.25 11.75
N LYS A 149 2.81 -37.93 12.80
CA LYS A 149 2.42 -37.29 14.07
C LYS A 149 3.58 -36.54 14.71
N LYS A 150 4.78 -37.13 14.74
CA LYS A 150 6.00 -36.46 15.25
C LYS A 150 6.36 -35.20 14.45
N ARG A 151 6.26 -35.25 13.12
CA ARG A 151 6.48 -34.06 12.27
C ARG A 151 5.45 -32.98 12.54
N LEU A 152 4.17 -33.36 12.70
CA LEU A 152 3.10 -32.44 13.06
C LEU A 152 3.37 -31.77 14.42
N LEU A 153 3.82 -32.54 15.42
CA LEU A 153 4.19 -32.01 16.73
C LEU A 153 5.26 -30.92 16.62
N VAL A 154 6.34 -31.18 15.88
CA VAL A 154 7.42 -30.19 15.67
C VAL A 154 6.87 -28.94 14.98
N SER A 155 6.05 -29.10 13.94
CA SER A 155 5.44 -27.96 13.24
C SER A 155 4.55 -27.12 14.15
N ARG A 156 3.76 -27.77 15.01
CA ARG A 156 2.89 -27.11 15.99
C ARG A 156 3.70 -26.39 17.08
N GLN A 157 4.72 -27.03 17.63
CA GLN A 157 5.64 -26.41 18.60
C GLN A 157 6.34 -25.17 18.02
N ASN A 158 6.80 -25.23 16.77
CA ASN A 158 7.39 -24.09 16.10
C ASN A 158 6.39 -22.95 15.90
N SER A 159 5.15 -23.28 15.53
CA SER A 159 4.08 -22.30 15.33
C SER A 159 3.68 -21.63 16.65
N LEU A 160 3.56 -22.42 17.72
CA LEU A 160 3.34 -21.92 19.08
C LEU A 160 4.46 -20.96 19.51
N HIS A 161 5.72 -21.36 19.32
CA HIS A 161 6.86 -20.52 19.66
C HIS A 161 6.85 -19.19 18.89
N ALA A 162 6.60 -19.24 17.57
CA ALA A 162 6.47 -18.04 16.75
C ALA A 162 5.34 -17.12 17.22
N ALA A 163 4.17 -17.69 17.56
CA ALA A 163 3.04 -16.92 18.08
C ALA A 163 3.38 -16.23 19.42
N MET A 164 4.05 -16.94 20.33
CA MET A 164 4.53 -16.38 21.60
C MET A 164 5.52 -15.23 21.38
N GLN A 165 6.46 -15.38 20.45
CA GLN A 165 7.43 -14.32 20.10
C GLN A 165 6.73 -13.07 19.56
N VAL A 166 5.77 -13.24 18.64
CA VAL A 166 5.00 -12.12 18.08
C VAL A 166 4.18 -11.41 19.16
N LEU A 167 3.57 -12.15 20.07
CA LEU A 167 2.83 -11.58 21.20
C LEU A 167 3.76 -10.73 22.09
N GLU A 168 4.95 -11.24 22.43
CA GLU A 168 5.89 -10.53 23.28
C GLU A 168 6.49 -9.29 22.59
N GLN A 169 6.81 -9.41 21.30
CA GLN A 169 7.23 -8.27 20.48
C GLN A 169 6.15 -7.19 20.45
N THR A 170 4.88 -7.59 20.29
CA THR A 170 3.73 -6.68 20.27
C THR A 170 3.55 -5.98 21.62
N ARG A 171 3.66 -6.71 22.73
CA ARG A 171 3.63 -6.16 24.10
C ARG A 171 4.72 -5.12 24.32
N SER A 172 5.96 -5.44 23.94
CA SER A 172 7.10 -4.54 24.05
C SER A 172 6.90 -3.28 23.21
N ARG A 173 6.48 -3.44 21.94
CA ARG A 173 6.21 -2.32 21.04
C ARG A 173 5.08 -1.42 21.54
N LYS A 174 4.00 -2.02 22.08
CA LYS A 174 2.92 -1.29 22.73
C LYS A 174 3.43 -0.44 23.89
N ARG A 175 4.21 -1.03 24.81
CA ARG A 175 4.79 -0.32 25.96
C ARG A 175 5.66 0.86 25.50
N MET A 176 6.55 0.64 24.54
CA MET A 176 7.41 1.69 23.98
C MET A 176 6.58 2.84 23.38
N LEU A 177 5.51 2.54 22.64
CA LEU A 177 4.64 3.58 22.07
C LEU A 177 3.88 4.33 23.17
N GLN A 178 3.42 3.63 24.20
CA GLN A 178 2.77 4.25 25.36
C GLN A 178 3.72 5.24 26.07
N ASP A 179 4.96 4.84 26.33
CA ASP A 179 5.96 5.69 26.98
C ASP A 179 6.28 6.94 26.13
N LYS A 180 6.36 6.77 24.80
CA LYS A 180 6.54 7.89 23.86
C LYS A 180 5.36 8.87 23.89
N ILE A 181 4.13 8.36 23.92
CA ILE A 181 2.93 9.20 24.01
C ILE A 181 2.93 10.00 25.32
N GLU A 182 3.28 9.38 26.45
CA GLU A 182 3.32 10.09 27.74
C GLU A 182 4.46 11.14 27.79
N SER A 183 5.61 10.83 27.20
CA SER A 183 6.71 11.79 27.04
C SER A 183 6.28 13.00 26.21
N LEU A 184 5.65 12.79 25.05
CA LEU A 184 5.13 13.87 24.21
C LEU A 184 4.02 14.67 24.90
N ALA A 185 3.13 14.00 25.64
CA ALA A 185 2.12 14.66 26.45
C ALA A 185 2.73 15.57 27.52
N SER A 186 3.81 15.12 28.17
CA SER A 186 4.54 15.89 29.17
C SER A 186 5.26 17.10 28.56
N GLN A 187 5.93 16.92 27.41
CA GLN A 187 6.55 18.01 26.65
C GLN A 187 5.52 19.06 26.23
N HIS A 188 4.37 18.61 25.72
CA HIS A 188 3.27 19.50 25.33
C HIS A 188 2.73 20.30 26.52
N ARG A 189 2.55 19.66 27.69
CA ARG A 189 2.13 20.36 28.93
C ARG A 189 3.13 21.46 29.32
N LEU A 190 4.43 21.20 29.22
CA LEU A 190 5.48 22.18 29.53
C LEU A 190 5.44 23.37 28.55
N VAL A 191 5.40 23.09 27.24
CA VAL A 191 5.32 24.14 26.21
C VAL A 191 4.07 25.00 26.39
N LYS A 192 2.93 24.38 26.69
CA LYS A 192 1.67 25.07 26.98
C LYS A 192 1.75 25.94 28.24
N ALA A 193 2.42 25.47 29.30
CA ALA A 193 2.63 26.27 30.51
C ALA A 193 3.54 27.48 30.25
N ALA A 194 4.59 27.30 29.44
CA ALA A 194 5.51 28.37 29.05
C ALA A 194 4.83 29.44 28.16
N SER A 195 3.96 29.03 27.23
CA SER A 195 3.29 29.95 26.30
C SER A 195 2.22 30.82 26.96
N VAL A 196 1.62 30.38 28.06
CA VAL A 196 0.66 31.17 28.85
C VAL A 196 1.31 32.43 29.46
N GLY A 197 2.63 32.44 29.66
CA GLY A 197 3.38 33.61 30.15
C GLY A 197 3.83 34.59 29.06
N SER A 198 3.91 34.18 27.79
CA SER A 198 4.39 35.01 26.68
C SER A 198 3.24 35.63 25.90
N ASN A 199 2.52 36.59 26.49
CA ASN A 199 1.47 37.33 25.79
C ASN A 199 2.06 38.44 24.89
N ILE A 200 2.95 38.08 23.95
CA ILE A 200 3.39 39.00 22.89
C ILE A 200 2.43 38.81 21.72
N GLN A 201 1.39 39.64 21.66
CA GLN A 201 0.49 39.71 20.50
C GLN A 201 1.21 40.42 19.33
N VAL A 202 1.96 39.65 18.54
CA VAL A 202 2.38 40.11 17.20
C VAL A 202 1.23 39.83 16.24
N ASP A 203 0.70 40.90 15.65
CA ASP A 203 -0.46 40.88 14.78
C ASP A 203 -0.10 40.31 13.39
N ASN A 204 0.11 38.99 13.31
CA ASN A 204 0.50 38.27 12.10
C ASN A 204 -0.51 38.44 10.94
N SER A 205 -1.74 38.87 11.24
CA SER A 205 -2.76 39.21 10.25
C SER A 205 -2.32 40.39 9.35
N LYS A 206 -1.60 41.36 9.92
CA LYS A 206 -1.11 42.54 9.20
C LYS A 206 0.07 42.20 8.32
N LEU A 207 1.00 41.38 8.80
CA LEU A 207 2.15 40.91 7.99
C LEU A 207 1.68 40.12 6.75
N ALA A 208 0.75 39.18 6.91
CA ALA A 208 0.20 38.43 5.80
C ALA A 208 -0.60 39.31 4.81
N GLN A 209 -1.33 40.32 5.30
CA GLN A 209 -1.98 41.31 4.43
C GLN A 209 -0.95 42.18 3.69
N THR A 210 0.14 42.57 4.33
CA THR A 210 1.23 43.35 3.73
C THR A 210 1.97 42.54 2.65
N GLU A 211 2.32 41.27 2.87
CA GLU A 211 2.95 40.42 1.85
C GLU A 211 2.05 40.23 0.62
N LYS A 212 0.74 40.03 0.85
CA LYS A 212 -0.25 39.92 -0.22
C LYS A 212 -0.36 41.22 -1.02
N LEU A 213 -0.35 42.37 -0.34
CA LEU A 213 -0.37 43.69 -0.98
C LEU A 213 0.90 43.93 -1.81
N ILE A 214 2.08 43.60 -1.28
CA ILE A 214 3.37 43.71 -2.00
C ILE A 214 3.35 42.85 -3.27
N THR A 215 2.87 41.61 -3.18
CA THR A 215 2.76 40.71 -4.34
C THR A 215 1.82 41.27 -5.41
N GLN A 216 0.69 41.87 -5.00
CA GLN A 216 -0.23 42.53 -5.93
C GLN A 216 0.38 43.77 -6.58
N ILE A 217 1.14 44.58 -5.84
CA ILE A 217 1.85 45.75 -6.37
C ILE A 217 2.89 45.31 -7.40
N LYS A 218 3.71 44.31 -7.09
CA LYS A 218 4.72 43.77 -8.02
C LYS A 218 4.09 43.30 -9.34
N LYS A 219 2.99 42.54 -9.25
CA LYS A 219 2.26 42.09 -10.44
C LYS A 219 1.72 43.24 -11.29
N ARG A 220 1.25 44.33 -10.67
CA ARG A 220 0.79 45.52 -11.41
C ARG A 220 1.95 46.25 -12.09
N LEU A 221 3.10 46.32 -11.43
CA LEU A 221 4.29 46.94 -11.99
C LEU A 221 4.83 46.15 -13.19
N ASP A 222 4.92 44.82 -13.09
CA ASP A 222 5.36 43.95 -14.20
C ASP A 222 4.42 44.07 -15.41
N VAL A 223 3.11 44.20 -15.18
CA VAL A 223 2.13 44.41 -16.26
C VAL A 223 2.30 45.79 -16.89
N ALA A 224 2.50 46.84 -16.10
CA ALA A 224 2.73 48.19 -16.61
C ALA A 224 4.03 48.26 -17.44
N GLU A 225 5.10 47.61 -16.98
CA GLU A 225 6.35 47.48 -17.72
C GLU A 225 6.15 46.74 -19.05
N ARG A 226 5.39 45.64 -19.03
CA ARG A 226 5.06 44.88 -20.24
C ARG A 226 4.23 45.72 -21.23
N ILE A 227 3.27 46.51 -20.74
CA ILE A 227 2.46 47.41 -21.58
C ILE A 227 3.34 48.51 -22.17
N LEU A 228 4.22 49.15 -21.41
CA LEU A 228 5.15 50.17 -21.92
C LEU A 228 6.11 49.59 -22.98
N ALA A 229 6.63 48.38 -22.74
CA ALA A 229 7.46 47.67 -23.72
C ALA A 229 6.68 47.40 -25.03
N HIS A 230 5.41 47.01 -24.94
CA HIS A 230 4.57 46.80 -26.11
C HIS A 230 4.10 48.11 -26.78
N GLU A 231 3.79 49.16 -26.04
CA GLU A 231 3.40 50.47 -26.58
C GLU A 231 4.57 51.16 -27.30
N SER A 232 5.81 50.94 -26.85
CA SER A 232 7.02 51.36 -27.58
C SER A 232 7.16 50.71 -28.97
N GLN A 233 6.49 49.57 -29.17
CA GLN A 233 6.48 48.82 -30.43
C GLN A 233 5.39 49.32 -31.41
N PHE A 234 4.45 50.15 -30.98
CA PHE A 234 3.35 50.70 -31.80
C PHE A 234 3.56 52.14 -32.27
N VAL A 235 4.67 52.78 -31.92
CA VAL A 235 5.05 54.08 -32.51
C VAL A 235 6.10 53.84 -33.60
N GLN A 236 5.67 53.33 -34.76
CA GLN A 236 6.46 53.49 -35.98
C GLN A 236 6.18 54.87 -36.57
N ALA A 237 7.22 55.71 -36.54
CA ALA A 237 7.26 56.98 -37.24
C ALA A 237 7.24 56.74 -38.77
N ILE A 238 6.51 57.59 -39.49
CA ILE A 238 6.43 57.61 -40.96
C ILE A 238 7.83 57.87 -41.54
N PRO A 239 8.39 57.00 -42.40
CA PRO A 239 9.55 57.33 -43.22
C PRO A 239 9.07 57.76 -44.62
N VAL A 240 9.47 58.98 -45.00
CA VAL A 240 9.28 59.55 -46.35
C VAL A 240 10.59 59.37 -47.12
N ASP A 241 10.46 58.93 -48.37
CA ASP A 241 11.43 58.87 -49.48
C ASP A 241 12.72 58.03 -49.32
N ALA A 242 12.81 56.94 -50.09
CA ALA A 242 13.66 56.87 -51.28
C ALA A 242 13.46 55.54 -52.02
N VAL A 243 13.02 55.63 -53.27
CA VAL A 243 12.88 54.55 -54.26
C VAL A 243 14.25 54.07 -54.73
N VAL A 244 14.45 52.76 -54.89
CA VAL A 244 14.95 52.16 -56.15
C VAL A 244 14.31 50.78 -56.34
N GLU A 245 13.70 50.65 -57.50
CA GLU A 245 12.84 49.61 -58.04
C GLU A 245 13.68 48.74 -58.97
N GLU A 246 14.42 47.74 -58.43
CA GLU A 246 15.15 46.76 -59.27
C GLU A 246 15.72 45.58 -58.44
N ASP A 247 14.89 44.87 -57.65
CA ASP A 247 15.29 43.53 -57.15
C ASP A 247 14.14 42.62 -56.65
N LEU A 248 12.88 43.06 -56.80
CA LEU A 248 11.71 42.29 -56.34
C LEU A 248 11.38 41.10 -57.25
N LEU A 249 11.81 41.12 -58.51
CA LEU A 249 11.62 39.98 -59.42
C LEU A 249 12.64 38.87 -59.14
N THR A 250 13.89 39.22 -58.80
CA THR A 250 14.94 38.27 -58.42
C THR A 250 14.60 37.53 -57.12
N GLN A 251 14.06 38.24 -56.11
CA GLN A 251 13.68 37.63 -54.83
C GLN A 251 12.41 36.77 -54.90
N VAL A 252 11.53 37.03 -55.86
CA VAL A 252 10.34 36.19 -56.12
C VAL A 252 10.74 34.93 -56.88
N ASP A 253 11.65 35.03 -57.86
CA ASP A 253 12.17 33.86 -58.58
C ASP A 253 13.00 32.93 -57.67
N ASP A 254 13.83 33.47 -56.77
CA ASP A 254 14.57 32.68 -55.76
C ASP A 254 13.64 31.95 -54.78
N TYR A 255 12.50 32.56 -54.42
CA TYR A 255 11.52 31.95 -53.52
C TYR A 255 10.77 30.79 -54.18
N PHE A 256 10.46 30.87 -55.48
CA PHE A 256 9.86 29.75 -56.23
C PHE A 256 10.88 28.65 -56.58
N GLN A 257 12.16 28.98 -56.82
CA GLN A 257 13.23 27.99 -57.01
C GLN A 257 13.51 27.16 -55.75
N THR A 258 13.47 27.79 -54.57
CA THR A 258 13.66 27.08 -53.29
C THR A 258 12.49 26.13 -53.02
N ARG A 259 11.29 26.45 -53.52
CA ARG A 259 10.11 25.56 -53.43
C ARG A 259 10.17 24.39 -54.42
N ASP A 260 10.83 24.55 -55.56
CA ASP A 260 11.06 23.47 -56.52
C ASP A 260 12.25 22.56 -56.14
N GLN A 261 13.12 22.94 -55.20
CA GLN A 261 14.06 21.98 -54.57
C GLN A 261 13.36 20.89 -53.74
N HIS A 262 12.07 21.10 -53.45
CA HIS A 262 11.16 20.04 -53.04
C HIS A 262 10.94 18.96 -54.14
N THR A 263 11.53 19.11 -55.34
CA THR A 263 11.41 18.20 -56.51
C THR A 263 12.56 17.19 -56.68
N LYS A 264 13.67 17.20 -55.92
CA LYS A 264 14.78 16.23 -56.20
C LYS A 264 15.19 15.30 -55.07
N LEU A 265 14.80 15.58 -53.83
CA LEU A 265 15.15 14.75 -52.66
C LEU A 265 14.03 13.78 -52.22
N ALA A 266 12.83 13.86 -52.82
CA ALA A 266 11.72 12.94 -52.52
C ALA A 266 11.76 11.60 -53.28
N SER A 267 12.67 11.41 -54.24
CA SER A 267 12.81 10.12 -54.94
C SER A 267 14.06 10.08 -55.82
N THR A 268 15.07 9.28 -55.44
CA THR A 268 15.73 8.27 -56.31
C THR A 268 17.26 8.22 -56.28
N ALA A 269 18.03 9.27 -55.98
CA ALA A 269 19.44 9.23 -56.42
C ALA A 269 20.48 9.78 -55.44
N THR A 270 20.63 9.19 -54.26
CA THR A 270 21.98 9.07 -53.66
C THR A 270 22.11 7.85 -52.74
N GLN A 271 21.76 6.67 -53.24
CA GLN A 271 22.77 5.61 -53.15
C GLN A 271 24.03 6.17 -53.82
N THR A 272 25.19 5.82 -53.27
CA THR A 272 26.50 5.98 -53.91
C THR A 272 27.29 7.21 -53.46
N GLN A 273 28.19 6.96 -52.51
CA GLN A 273 29.57 7.43 -52.48
C GLN A 273 29.89 8.82 -51.88
N GLN A 274 30.16 8.81 -50.58
CA GLN A 274 31.48 9.23 -50.05
C GLN A 274 32.57 8.35 -50.71
N PRO A 275 33.78 8.85 -51.02
CA PRO A 275 34.63 9.36 -49.95
C PRO A 275 35.62 10.47 -50.38
N GLU A 276 36.45 10.86 -49.40
CA GLU A 276 37.77 11.47 -49.57
C GLU A 276 37.77 12.92 -50.08
N GLN A 277 38.62 13.85 -49.64
CA GLN A 277 39.75 13.96 -48.74
C GLN A 277 40.15 15.44 -48.95
N LEU A 278 40.48 16.26 -47.96
CA LEU A 278 41.81 16.43 -47.35
C LEU A 278 41.99 17.95 -47.24
N LEU A 279 42.46 18.41 -46.07
CA LEU A 279 43.34 19.57 -45.87
C LEU A 279 42.69 20.95 -46.16
N GLU A 280 43.01 22.06 -45.49
CA GLU A 280 44.25 22.46 -44.84
C GLU A 280 43.95 23.75 -44.04
N ASN A 281 44.40 23.81 -42.79
CA ASN A 281 44.94 24.96 -42.03
C ASN A 281 44.80 24.74 -40.53
#